data_AF-A0A7S1EH03-F1
#
_entry.id   AF-A0A7S1EH03-F1
#
_cell.length_a   1.000
_cell.length_b   1.000
_cell.length_c   1.000
_cell.angle_alpha   90.00
_cell.angle_beta   90.00
_cell.angle_gamma   90.00
#
_symmetry.space_group_name_H-M   'P 1'
#
loop_
_entity.id
_entity.type
_entity.pdbx_description
1 polymer ?
#
loop_
_entity_poly.entity_id
_entity_poly.type
_entity_poly.pdbx_seq_one_letter_code
_entity_poly.pdbx_strand_id
1 'polypeptide(L)'
;ECDEGESDMCAAEGTILQHFDFSVKQDNGLGQDILKILKQRLCDLSTFEAALLLQLSRVQRYEASAVQLLRKAAEHDFTYQYKMATIAWVADLEKELLPPTSMQRVLVKVVMPRTRMGWEQLVPSIVGFAIAMLTTFCKKHAESASPAAGPRTVSQQMVLMSTKLLEGCFTMHTSVREEIMSQIFSRVITRDDSVPHFVALLASISSRCSRDVLDNIHKVKDAVEYVTFMSPSTAVSLLSALAHILRLQPGLQDYVLIVLRKSLFSREADARLVALDCLLHLATSSAPTPPSDRAGSSTGRLAPPSEALTVELIGQLRRCMVQQAHVRQRLYDGLGDVAVTKPGMLDTVAGVIAPHLERYGAEGEGGGL
;
A
#
# COMPACT_ATOMS: atom_id res chain seq x y z
N GLU A 1 30.19 -0.85 10.33
CA GLU A 1 30.56 -0.53 11.72
C GLU A 1 29.71 0.65 12.13
N CYS A 2 28.72 0.45 13.01
CA CYS A 2 28.05 1.58 13.63
C CYS A 2 29.01 2.11 14.69
N ASP A 3 29.34 3.40 14.65
CA ASP A 3 30.17 4.04 15.67
C ASP A 3 29.58 3.73 17.06
N GLU A 4 30.33 3.02 17.91
CA GLU A 4 29.90 2.67 19.27
C GLU A 4 29.45 3.92 20.05
N GLY A 5 30.09 5.07 19.81
CA GLY A 5 29.71 6.36 20.39
C GLY A 5 28.34 6.89 19.96
N GLU A 6 27.88 6.62 18.74
CA GLU A 6 26.54 7.03 18.29
C GLU A 6 25.45 6.18 18.97
N SER A 7 25.76 4.90 19.22
CA SER A 7 24.86 3.99 19.94
C SER A 7 24.67 4.40 21.40
N ASP A 8 25.76 4.73 22.09
CA ASP A 8 25.72 5.16 23.49
C ASP A 8 24.96 6.49 23.66
N MET A 9 25.18 7.43 22.74
CA MET A 9 24.44 8.70 22.72
C MET A 9 22.93 8.46 22.52
N CYS A 10 22.54 7.62 21.56
CA CYS A 10 21.13 7.31 21.32
C CYS A 10 20.46 6.66 22.54
N ALA A 11 21.17 5.74 23.23
CA ALA A 11 20.68 5.10 24.44
C ALA A 11 20.50 6.10 25.60
N ALA A 12 21.45 7.03 25.77
CA ALA A 12 21.35 8.10 26.75
C ALA A 12 20.17 9.03 26.45
N GLU A 13 20.00 9.47 25.20
CA GLU A 13 18.83 10.26 24.76
C GLU A 13 17.52 9.50 25.02
N GLY A 14 17.49 8.19 24.77
CA GLY A 14 16.35 7.33 25.05
C GLY A 14 15.97 7.32 26.53
N THR A 15 16.98 7.25 27.40
CA THR A 15 16.82 7.32 28.86
C THR A 15 16.31 8.68 29.30
N ILE A 16 16.81 9.78 28.71
CA ILE A 16 16.32 11.13 28.97
C ILE A 16 14.84 11.25 28.58
N LEU A 17 14.44 10.73 27.42
CA LEU A 17 13.03 10.71 26.99
C LEU A 17 12.13 9.96 27.98
N GLN A 18 12.61 8.86 28.58
CA GLN A 18 11.86 8.12 29.59
C GLN A 18 11.74 8.88 30.92
N HIS A 19 12.80 9.52 31.39
CA HIS A 19 12.74 10.37 32.59
C HIS A 19 11.81 11.56 32.37
N PHE A 20 11.87 12.14 31.18
CA PHE A 20 11.00 13.22 30.78
C PHE A 20 9.52 12.81 30.79
N ASP A 21 9.19 11.64 30.25
CA ASP A 21 7.84 11.07 30.30
C ASP A 21 7.32 10.92 31.74
N PHE A 22 8.18 10.45 32.64
CA PHE A 22 7.86 10.32 34.06
C PHE A 22 7.60 11.69 34.71
N SER A 23 8.46 12.68 34.47
CA SER A 23 8.32 14.03 35.03
C SER A 23 7.05 14.72 34.54
N VAL A 24 6.72 14.63 33.24
CA VAL A 24 5.51 15.26 32.68
C VAL A 24 4.21 14.58 33.17
N LYS A 25 4.27 13.31 33.55
CA LYS A 25 3.13 12.63 34.18
C LYS A 25 2.87 13.12 35.60
N GLN A 26 3.89 13.59 36.30
CA GLN A 26 3.79 14.12 37.67
C GLN A 26 3.48 15.62 37.70
N ASP A 27 4.14 16.42 36.87
CA ASP A 27 3.98 17.86 36.79
C ASP A 27 3.32 18.29 35.47
N ASN A 28 2.09 18.78 35.58
CA ASN A 28 1.31 19.22 34.44
C ASN A 28 1.82 20.53 33.81
N GLY A 29 2.48 21.39 34.60
CA GLY A 29 3.02 22.67 34.15
C GLY A 29 4.15 22.45 33.16
N LEU A 30 5.05 21.51 33.48
CA LEU A 30 6.19 21.15 32.63
C LEU A 30 5.78 20.77 31.20
N GLY A 31 4.78 19.89 31.07
CA GLY A 31 4.29 19.46 29.75
C GLY A 31 3.69 20.63 28.94
N GLN A 32 2.96 21.54 29.59
CA GLN A 32 2.38 22.71 28.91
C GLN A 32 3.45 23.70 28.47
N ASP A 33 4.45 23.96 29.31
CA ASP A 33 5.51 24.91 29.00
C ASP A 33 6.40 24.43 27.86
N ILE A 34 6.67 23.13 27.78
CA ILE A 34 7.40 22.54 26.66
C ILE A 34 6.60 22.63 25.36
N LEU A 35 5.28 22.36 25.40
CA LEU A 35 4.44 22.59 24.22
C LEU A 35 4.45 24.06 23.77
N LYS A 36 4.49 25.02 24.71
CA LYS A 36 4.62 26.45 24.37
C LYS A 36 5.97 26.78 23.72
N ILE A 37 7.07 26.25 24.26
CA ILE A 37 8.43 26.45 23.71
C ILE A 37 8.51 25.87 22.30
N LEU A 38 8.12 24.61 22.12
CA LEU A 38 8.19 23.91 20.83
C LEU A 38 7.27 24.53 19.77
N LYS A 39 6.15 25.15 20.20
CA LYS A 39 5.28 25.92 19.30
C LYS A 39 5.96 27.16 18.72
N GLN A 40 6.95 27.74 19.39
CA GLN A 40 7.72 28.88 18.86
C GLN A 40 8.79 28.43 17.85
N ARG A 41 9.16 27.15 17.84
CA ARG A 41 10.23 26.55 17.03
C ARG A 41 9.75 25.62 15.93
N LEU A 42 8.55 25.87 15.39
CA LEU A 42 7.94 24.98 14.39
C LEU A 42 8.74 24.88 13.08
N CYS A 43 9.60 25.85 12.79
CA CYS A 43 10.35 25.93 11.54
C CYS A 43 11.72 25.23 11.61
N ASP A 44 12.20 24.91 12.80
CA ASP A 44 13.58 24.47 13.07
C ASP A 44 13.64 23.37 14.15
N LEU A 45 12.63 22.48 14.19
CA LEU A 45 12.63 21.38 15.14
C LEU A 45 13.83 20.46 14.93
N SER A 46 14.64 20.31 15.97
CA SER A 46 15.69 19.31 16.02
C SER A 46 15.12 17.90 16.10
N THR A 47 15.96 16.91 15.81
CA THR A 47 15.61 15.48 15.93
C THR A 47 15.11 15.12 17.33
N PHE A 48 15.77 15.65 18.38
CA PHE A 48 15.38 15.38 19.77
C PHE A 48 14.06 16.08 20.14
N GLU A 49 13.80 17.29 19.64
CA GLU A 49 12.53 17.98 19.86
C GLU A 49 11.35 17.28 19.18
N ALA A 50 11.56 16.75 17.97
CA ALA A 50 10.57 15.89 17.32
C ALA A 50 10.30 14.60 18.14
N ALA A 51 11.36 14.00 18.72
CA ALA A 51 11.24 12.86 19.62
C ALA A 51 10.49 13.19 20.92
N LEU A 52 10.73 14.38 21.49
CA LEU A 52 10.00 14.89 22.66
C LEU A 52 8.50 15.08 22.34
N LEU A 53 8.15 15.61 21.16
CA LEU A 53 6.74 15.70 20.75
C LEU A 53 6.10 14.32 20.61
N LEU A 54 6.82 13.35 20.02
CA LEU A 54 6.35 11.96 19.94
C LEU A 54 6.20 11.36 21.34
N GLN A 55 7.13 11.61 22.25
CA GLN A 55 7.04 11.12 23.62
C GLN A 55 5.86 11.76 24.38
N LEU A 56 5.66 13.08 24.26
CA LEU A 56 4.51 13.79 24.83
C LEU A 56 3.19 13.26 24.29
N SER A 57 3.16 12.81 23.03
CA SER A 57 1.93 12.27 22.44
C SER A 57 1.42 11.01 23.15
N ARG A 58 2.28 10.31 23.90
CA ARG A 58 1.91 9.12 24.68
C ARG A 58 1.10 9.44 25.93
N VAL A 59 1.15 10.70 26.39
CA VAL A 59 0.36 11.16 27.53
C VAL A 59 -0.96 11.71 26.99
N GLN A 60 -2.06 11.01 27.24
CA GLN A 60 -3.38 11.27 26.63
C GLN A 60 -3.84 12.74 26.68
N ARG A 61 -3.51 13.47 27.76
CA ARG A 61 -3.87 14.90 27.89
C ARG A 61 -3.11 15.82 26.92
N TYR A 62 -1.93 15.42 26.47
CA TYR A 62 -1.07 16.16 25.56
C TYR A 62 -1.07 15.60 24.13
N GLU A 63 -1.60 14.39 23.93
CA GLU A 63 -1.67 13.68 22.65
C GLU A 63 -2.08 14.57 21.49
N ALA A 64 -3.28 15.16 21.56
CA ALA A 64 -3.81 15.99 20.48
C ALA A 64 -2.91 17.21 20.19
N SER A 65 -2.43 17.88 21.24
CA SER A 65 -1.58 19.07 21.12
C SER A 65 -0.21 18.74 20.52
N ALA A 66 0.42 17.66 20.97
CA ALA A 66 1.73 17.23 20.49
C ALA A 66 1.68 16.77 19.03
N VAL A 67 0.67 15.95 18.68
CA VAL A 67 0.42 15.51 17.30
C VAL A 67 0.14 16.71 16.39
N GLN A 68 -0.62 17.70 16.85
CA GLN A 68 -0.92 18.90 16.07
C GLN A 68 0.33 19.76 15.85
N LEU A 69 1.20 19.92 16.84
CA LEU A 69 2.45 20.67 16.68
C LEU A 69 3.39 19.97 15.69
N LEU A 70 3.58 18.66 15.82
CA LEU A 70 4.42 17.89 14.90
C LEU A 70 3.89 17.95 13.47
N ARG A 71 2.56 17.86 13.31
CA ARG A 71 1.90 18.05 12.01
C ARG A 71 2.17 19.44 11.44
N LYS A 72 2.00 20.51 12.22
CA LYS A 72 2.20 21.89 11.75
C LYS A 72 3.65 22.14 11.34
N ALA A 73 4.61 21.58 12.07
CA ALA A 73 6.02 21.64 11.71
C ALA A 73 6.29 20.97 10.35
N ALA A 74 5.73 19.77 10.13
CA ALA A 74 5.82 19.08 8.84
C ALA A 74 5.13 19.86 7.71
N GLU A 75 3.92 20.39 7.93
CA GLU A 75 3.20 21.23 6.95
C GLU A 75 4.02 22.49 6.60
N HIS A 76 4.68 23.11 7.58
CA HIS A 76 5.53 24.28 7.35
C HIS A 76 6.77 23.95 6.53
N ASP A 77 7.52 22.90 6.90
CA ASP A 77 8.68 22.40 6.15
C ASP A 77 8.32 22.05 4.70
N PHE A 78 7.24 21.31 4.51
CA PHE A 78 6.78 20.92 3.18
C PHE A 78 6.26 22.10 2.34
N THR A 79 5.60 23.07 2.97
CA THR A 79 5.21 24.31 2.29
C THR A 79 6.43 25.11 1.85
N TYR A 80 7.45 25.19 2.72
CA TYR A 80 8.71 25.83 2.41
C TYR A 80 9.37 25.14 1.20
N GLN A 81 9.56 23.82 1.24
CA GLN A 81 10.14 23.05 0.14
C GLN A 81 9.37 23.19 -1.17
N TYR A 82 8.04 23.17 -1.13
CA TYR A 82 7.22 23.37 -2.31
C TYR A 82 7.48 24.75 -2.94
N LYS A 83 7.54 25.81 -2.12
CA LYS A 83 7.84 27.17 -2.60
C LYS A 83 9.26 27.27 -3.16
N MET A 84 10.25 26.69 -2.47
CA MET A 84 11.64 26.69 -2.94
C MET A 84 11.78 25.96 -4.27
N ALA A 85 11.15 24.78 -4.42
CA ALA A 85 11.18 24.03 -5.66
C ALA A 85 10.42 24.71 -6.82
N THR A 86 9.52 25.65 -6.52
CA THR A 86 8.81 26.45 -7.53
C THR A 86 9.63 27.65 -8.01
N ILE A 87 10.60 28.14 -7.21
CA ILE A 87 11.39 29.34 -7.50
C ILE A 87 12.81 28.94 -7.90
N ALA A 88 13.11 29.00 -9.21
CA ALA A 88 14.37 28.50 -9.78
C ALA A 88 15.65 29.07 -9.14
N TRP A 89 15.72 30.39 -8.89
CA TRP A 89 16.93 31.02 -8.34
C TRP A 89 17.19 30.66 -6.86
N VAL A 90 16.14 30.32 -6.10
CA VAL A 90 16.29 29.91 -4.70
C VAL A 90 16.70 28.44 -4.60
N ALA A 91 16.20 27.61 -5.53
CA ALA A 91 16.58 26.20 -5.62
C ALA A 91 18.08 26.01 -5.89
N ASP A 92 18.72 26.94 -6.61
CA ASP A 92 20.17 26.92 -6.85
C ASP A 92 20.95 27.39 -5.61
N LEU A 93 20.44 28.38 -4.87
CA LEU A 93 21.05 28.86 -3.63
C LEU A 93 21.01 27.82 -2.49
N GLU A 94 19.91 27.06 -2.37
CA GLU A 94 19.75 26.03 -1.33
C GLU A 94 20.76 24.90 -1.48
N LYS A 95 21.02 24.45 -2.72
CA LYS A 95 22.02 23.40 -3.00
C LYS A 95 23.42 23.77 -2.55
N GLU A 96 23.74 25.07 -2.53
CA GLU A 96 25.05 25.60 -2.15
C GLU A 96 25.20 25.88 -0.65
N LEU A 97 24.12 26.29 0.03
CA LEU A 97 24.22 26.91 1.36
C LEU A 97 23.66 26.09 2.54
N LEU A 98 22.69 25.19 2.35
CA LEU A 98 22.08 24.47 3.48
C LEU A 98 21.92 22.96 3.22
N PRO A 99 22.16 22.10 4.23
CA PRO A 99 21.71 20.74 4.17
C PRO A 99 20.17 20.71 4.16
N PRO A 100 19.52 19.95 3.26
CA PRO A 100 18.08 19.83 3.23
C PRO A 100 17.64 19.08 4.49
N THR A 101 17.23 19.85 5.50
CA THR A 101 16.82 19.32 6.81
C THR A 101 15.31 19.22 6.80
N SER A 102 14.78 18.29 5.99
CA SER A 102 13.34 18.07 5.94
C SER A 102 12.84 17.31 7.17
N MET A 103 11.62 17.60 7.61
CA MET A 103 10.89 16.76 8.56
C MET A 103 10.77 15.31 8.10
N GLN A 104 10.66 15.07 6.79
CA GLN A 104 10.72 13.71 6.25
C GLN A 104 12.08 13.05 6.57
N ARG A 105 13.19 13.78 6.42
CA ARG A 105 14.52 13.28 6.78
C ARG A 105 14.64 13.06 8.28
N VAL A 106 14.23 14.02 9.09
CA VAL A 106 14.27 13.92 10.56
C VAL A 106 13.51 12.68 11.03
N LEU A 107 12.23 12.55 10.68
CA LEU A 107 11.39 11.45 11.16
C LEU A 107 11.76 10.10 10.54
N VAL A 108 11.93 10.02 9.22
CA VAL A 108 12.13 8.73 8.51
C VAL A 108 13.58 8.28 8.53
N LYS A 109 14.55 9.19 8.40
CA LYS A 109 15.98 8.84 8.27
C LYS A 109 16.76 8.90 9.57
N VAL A 110 16.28 9.64 10.58
CA VAL A 110 16.99 9.78 11.86
C VAL A 110 16.21 9.16 13.01
N VAL A 111 14.98 9.63 13.28
CA VAL A 111 14.19 9.14 14.41
C VAL A 111 13.88 7.65 14.28
N MET A 112 13.46 7.18 13.09
CA MET A 112 13.15 5.76 12.91
C MET A 112 14.34 4.82 13.19
N PRO A 113 15.54 4.96 12.61
CA PRO A 113 16.66 4.09 12.97
C PRO A 113 17.01 4.10 14.46
N ARG A 114 16.91 5.27 15.13
CA ARG A 114 17.15 5.40 16.58
C ARG A 114 16.18 4.59 17.44
N THR A 115 15.00 4.24 16.93
CA THR A 115 14.08 3.34 17.65
C THR A 115 14.65 1.95 17.91
N ARG A 116 15.66 1.50 17.14
CA ARG A 116 16.41 0.26 17.41
C ARG A 116 17.56 0.44 18.39
N MET A 117 17.85 1.68 18.80
CA MET A 117 19.00 2.10 19.60
C MET A 117 18.56 2.79 20.90
N GLY A 118 17.47 2.32 21.51
CA GLY A 118 16.97 2.82 22.80
C GLY A 118 15.79 3.80 22.74
N TRP A 119 15.23 4.07 21.56
CA TRP A 119 14.01 4.90 21.39
C TRP A 119 12.76 4.06 21.06
N GLU A 120 12.75 2.77 21.39
CA GLU A 120 11.65 1.84 21.11
C GLU A 120 10.29 2.31 21.67
N GLN A 121 10.32 3.05 22.76
CA GLN A 121 9.15 3.60 23.42
C GLN A 121 8.38 4.62 22.57
N LEU A 122 9.00 5.17 21.52
CA LEU A 122 8.37 6.09 20.58
C LEU A 122 7.57 5.39 19.47
N VAL A 123 7.79 4.09 19.27
CA VAL A 123 7.20 3.34 18.14
C VAL A 123 5.67 3.46 18.08
N PRO A 124 4.90 3.30 19.17
CA PRO A 124 3.44 3.47 19.13
C PRO A 124 3.02 4.88 18.69
N SER A 125 3.73 5.91 19.16
CA SER A 125 3.46 7.31 18.77
C SER A 125 3.78 7.59 17.30
N ILE A 126 4.85 6.99 16.77
CA ILE A 126 5.20 7.10 15.35
C ILE A 126 4.11 6.46 14.49
N VAL A 127 3.66 5.26 14.87
CA VAL A 127 2.59 4.54 14.17
C VAL A 127 1.27 5.32 14.23
N GLY A 128 0.86 5.77 15.42
CA GLY A 128 -0.36 6.56 15.61
C GLY A 128 -0.32 7.88 14.83
N PHE A 129 0.81 8.60 14.87
CA PHE A 129 1.01 9.82 14.08
C PHE A 129 0.91 9.55 12.58
N ALA A 130 1.59 8.52 12.08
CA ALA A 130 1.61 8.21 10.65
C ALA A 130 0.22 7.78 10.14
N ILE A 131 -0.54 7.00 10.91
CA ILE A 131 -1.93 6.64 10.56
C ILE A 131 -2.82 7.89 10.55
N ALA A 132 -2.71 8.76 11.55
CA ALA A 132 -3.47 10.00 11.62
C ALA A 132 -3.16 10.95 10.44
N MET A 133 -1.89 11.06 10.05
CA MET A 133 -1.48 11.89 8.92
C MET A 133 -1.93 11.27 7.59
N LEU A 134 -1.76 9.96 7.40
CA LEU A 134 -2.21 9.28 6.19
C LEU A 134 -3.72 9.49 6.00
N THR A 135 -4.53 9.15 7.01
CA THR A 135 -5.99 9.33 6.96
C THR A 135 -6.41 10.79 6.68
N THR A 136 -5.76 11.76 7.30
CA THR A 136 -6.12 13.18 7.13
C THR A 136 -5.77 13.73 5.74
N PHE A 137 -4.61 13.36 5.19
CA PHE A 137 -4.12 13.92 3.94
C PHE A 137 -4.49 13.12 2.70
N CYS A 138 -4.97 11.88 2.85
CA CYS A 138 -5.54 11.10 1.74
C CYS A 138 -6.69 11.84 1.03
N LYS A 139 -7.60 12.47 1.80
CA LYS A 139 -8.74 13.23 1.25
C LYS A 139 -8.28 14.43 0.42
N LYS A 140 -7.37 15.21 0.99
CA LYS A 140 -6.77 16.38 0.33
C LYS A 140 -5.92 16.00 -0.90
N HIS A 141 -5.34 14.80 -0.90
CA HIS A 141 -4.56 14.30 -2.04
C HIS A 141 -5.46 13.94 -3.23
N ALA A 142 -6.60 13.30 -2.98
CA ALA A 142 -7.56 12.93 -4.03
C ALA A 142 -8.12 14.17 -4.77
N GLU A 143 -8.35 15.27 -4.04
CA GLU A 143 -8.80 16.56 -4.61
C GLU A 143 -7.70 17.27 -5.43
N SER A 144 -6.43 16.97 -5.16
CA SER A 144 -5.24 17.60 -5.77
C SER A 144 -4.69 16.82 -6.98
N ALA A 145 -5.41 15.81 -7.48
CA ALA A 145 -4.94 14.87 -8.50
C ALA A 145 -4.77 15.53 -9.89
N SER A 146 -3.69 16.30 -10.05
CA SER A 146 -3.07 16.62 -11.34
C SER A 146 -1.75 15.84 -11.45
N PRO A 147 -1.50 15.10 -12.55
CA PRO A 147 -0.30 14.30 -12.67
C PRO A 147 0.90 15.10 -13.21
N ALA A 148 2.04 14.91 -12.53
CA ALA A 148 3.30 14.47 -13.13
C ALA A 148 4.27 15.45 -13.84
N ALA A 149 4.25 16.76 -13.58
CA ALA A 149 5.37 17.63 -14.03
C ALA A 149 5.82 18.72 -13.04
N GLY A 150 5.25 18.79 -11.84
CA GLY A 150 5.54 19.83 -10.85
C GLY A 150 6.12 19.32 -9.53
N PRO A 151 6.61 20.23 -8.66
CA PRO A 151 7.03 19.89 -7.31
C PRO A 151 5.89 19.23 -6.52
N ARG A 152 6.23 18.27 -5.66
CA ARG A 152 5.24 17.52 -4.87
C ARG A 152 4.49 18.45 -3.93
N THR A 153 3.17 18.37 -3.92
CA THR A 153 2.34 19.16 -3.00
C THR A 153 2.57 18.74 -1.55
N VAL A 154 2.22 19.61 -0.61
CA VAL A 154 2.31 19.32 0.84
C VAL A 154 1.55 18.04 1.19
N SER A 155 0.35 17.84 0.63
CA SER A 155 -0.43 16.61 0.84
C SER A 155 0.31 15.36 0.34
N GLN A 156 0.96 15.43 -0.84
CA GLN A 156 1.76 14.32 -1.36
C GLN A 156 2.95 13.98 -0.47
N GLN A 157 3.66 15.00 0.03
CA GLN A 157 4.80 14.80 0.92
C GLN A 157 4.38 14.23 2.28
N MET A 158 3.25 14.69 2.85
CA MET A 158 2.68 14.14 4.08
C MET A 158 2.29 12.67 3.94
N VAL A 159 1.60 12.32 2.86
CA VAL A 159 1.22 10.92 2.55
C VAL A 159 2.48 10.06 2.40
N LEU A 160 3.46 10.50 1.61
CA LEU A 160 4.71 9.76 1.40
C LEU A 160 5.49 9.54 2.70
N MET A 161 5.64 10.59 3.51
CA MET A 161 6.32 10.49 4.81
C MET A 161 5.61 9.47 5.71
N SER A 162 4.28 9.55 5.79
CA SER A 162 3.47 8.66 6.62
C SER A 162 3.58 7.20 6.17
N THR A 163 3.49 6.94 4.86
CA THR A 163 3.68 5.61 4.29
C THR A 163 5.08 5.06 4.61
N LYS A 164 6.12 5.90 4.52
CA LYS A 164 7.50 5.49 4.83
C LYS A 164 7.73 5.23 6.32
N LEU A 165 7.08 5.99 7.20
CA LEU A 165 7.10 5.72 8.64
C LEU A 165 6.47 4.36 8.95
N LEU A 166 5.28 4.08 8.42
CA LEU A 166 4.60 2.80 8.64
C LEU A 166 5.38 1.61 8.07
N GLU A 167 5.92 1.74 6.85
CA GLU A 167 6.78 0.73 6.22
C GLU A 167 8.03 0.44 7.07
N GLY A 168 8.68 1.49 7.58
CA GLY A 168 9.85 1.35 8.44
C GLY A 168 9.54 0.71 9.79
N CYS A 169 8.48 1.17 10.46
CA CYS A 169 8.01 0.57 11.72
C CYS A 169 7.67 -0.91 11.55
N PHE A 170 6.94 -1.28 10.49
CA PHE A 170 6.59 -2.68 10.21
C PHE A 170 7.84 -3.55 10.00
N THR A 171 8.83 -3.03 9.28
CA THR A 171 10.06 -3.75 8.97
C THR A 171 10.92 -3.93 10.22
N MET A 172 11.04 -2.90 11.06
CA MET A 172 11.97 -2.89 12.21
C MET A 172 11.39 -3.52 13.47
N HIS A 173 10.08 -3.44 13.68
CA HIS A 173 9.45 -3.77 14.97
C HIS A 173 8.31 -4.79 14.81
N THR A 174 8.50 -5.97 15.37
CA THR A 174 7.49 -7.05 15.33
C THR A 174 6.22 -6.70 16.10
N SER A 175 6.34 -5.95 17.20
CA SER A 175 5.26 -5.59 18.12
C SER A 175 4.12 -4.80 17.48
N VAL A 176 4.39 -4.01 16.43
CA VAL A 176 3.39 -3.16 15.76
C VAL A 176 2.87 -3.74 14.45
N ARG A 177 3.40 -4.87 13.98
CA ARG A 177 2.97 -5.48 12.71
C ARG A 177 1.49 -5.80 12.72
N GLU A 178 1.03 -6.40 13.82
CA GLU A 178 -0.37 -6.76 13.97
C GLU A 178 -1.31 -5.54 13.90
N GLU A 179 -0.94 -4.47 14.60
CA GLU A 179 -1.69 -3.21 14.62
C GLU A 179 -1.76 -2.58 13.22
N ILE A 180 -0.62 -2.49 12.53
CA ILE A 180 -0.54 -1.93 11.18
C ILE A 180 -1.40 -2.75 10.20
N MET A 181 -1.31 -4.09 10.23
CA MET A 181 -2.15 -4.95 9.38
C MET A 181 -3.64 -4.79 9.71
N SER A 182 -3.98 -4.72 11.00
CA SER A 182 -5.36 -4.51 11.45
C SER A 182 -5.91 -3.19 10.92
N GLN A 183 -5.13 -2.11 10.97
CA GLN A 183 -5.53 -0.81 10.45
C GLN A 183 -5.69 -0.81 8.93
N ILE A 184 -4.77 -1.46 8.19
CA ILE A 184 -4.90 -1.61 6.73
C ILE A 184 -6.20 -2.33 6.39
N PHE A 185 -6.44 -3.52 6.96
CA PHE A 185 -7.60 -4.33 6.60
C PHE A 185 -8.92 -3.76 7.10
N SER A 186 -8.94 -3.16 8.30
CA SER A 186 -10.12 -2.46 8.81
C SER A 186 -10.57 -1.38 7.83
N ARG A 187 -9.65 -0.55 7.30
CA ARG A 187 -9.98 0.51 6.33
C ARG A 187 -10.42 -0.04 4.98
N VAL A 188 -9.79 -1.12 4.52
CA VAL A 188 -10.17 -1.83 3.30
C VAL A 188 -11.60 -2.39 3.41
N ILE A 189 -11.95 -2.97 4.55
CA ILE A 189 -13.29 -3.53 4.81
C ILE A 189 -14.34 -2.42 4.97
N THR A 190 -14.01 -1.33 5.68
CA THR A 190 -14.94 -0.20 5.87
C THR A 190 -15.10 0.70 4.65
N ARG A 191 -14.32 0.46 3.58
CA ARG A 191 -14.34 1.23 2.32
C ARG A 191 -14.11 2.73 2.51
N ASP A 192 -13.12 3.05 3.34
CA ASP A 192 -12.71 4.43 3.60
C ASP A 192 -12.12 5.10 2.33
N ASP A 193 -12.24 6.43 2.19
CA ASP A 193 -11.61 7.19 1.09
C ASP A 193 -10.08 7.01 1.04
N SER A 194 -9.49 6.63 2.17
CA SER A 194 -8.05 6.40 2.33
C SER A 194 -7.55 5.05 1.78
N VAL A 195 -8.45 4.17 1.35
CA VAL A 195 -8.12 2.78 0.94
C VAL A 195 -7.00 2.68 -0.11
N PRO A 196 -6.95 3.48 -1.19
CA PRO A 196 -5.88 3.36 -2.19
C PRO A 196 -4.47 3.51 -1.61
N HIS A 197 -4.32 4.36 -0.60
CA HIS A 197 -3.03 4.61 0.05
C HIS A 197 -2.65 3.51 1.03
N PHE A 198 -3.63 2.93 1.74
CA PHE A 198 -3.40 1.75 2.58
C PHE A 198 -3.11 0.50 1.75
N VAL A 199 -3.73 0.35 0.58
CA VAL A 199 -3.40 -0.72 -0.38
C VAL A 199 -2.00 -0.53 -0.96
N ALA A 200 -1.59 0.70 -1.27
CA ALA A 200 -0.23 1.00 -1.69
C ALA A 200 0.80 0.70 -0.59
N LEU A 201 0.49 1.02 0.68
CA LEU A 201 1.29 0.63 1.84
C LEU A 201 1.40 -0.90 1.94
N LEU A 202 0.28 -1.62 1.80
CA LEU A 202 0.27 -3.08 1.80
C LEU A 202 1.12 -3.65 0.66
N ALA A 203 1.09 -3.07 -0.54
CA ALA A 203 1.94 -3.50 -1.64
C ALA A 203 3.44 -3.33 -1.32
N SER A 204 3.81 -2.19 -0.72
CA SER A 204 5.18 -1.94 -0.28
C SER A 204 5.62 -2.95 0.78
N ILE A 205 4.80 -3.17 1.82
CA ILE A 205 5.06 -4.13 2.89
C ILE A 205 5.16 -5.55 2.33
N SER A 206 4.19 -5.96 1.49
CA SER A 206 4.13 -7.31 0.93
C SER A 206 5.30 -7.60 -0.01
N SER A 207 5.88 -6.59 -0.65
CA SER A 207 7.07 -6.77 -1.50
C SER A 207 8.37 -6.95 -0.70
N ARG A 208 8.48 -6.35 0.50
CA ARG A 208 9.70 -6.37 1.32
C ARG A 208 9.68 -7.43 2.42
N CYS A 209 8.51 -7.62 3.04
CA CYS A 209 8.31 -8.39 4.26
C CYS A 209 7.23 -9.47 4.04
N SER A 210 7.21 -10.14 2.88
CA SER A 210 6.13 -11.07 2.52
C SER A 210 5.91 -12.19 3.54
N ARG A 211 6.98 -12.66 4.20
CA ARG A 211 6.91 -13.70 5.23
C ARG A 211 6.26 -13.20 6.52
N ASP A 212 6.57 -11.98 6.93
CA ASP A 212 6.03 -11.36 8.15
C ASP A 212 4.52 -11.08 8.03
N VAL A 213 4.02 -10.87 6.81
CA VAL A 213 2.58 -10.72 6.55
C VAL A 213 1.84 -12.06 6.71
N LEU A 214 2.50 -13.19 6.47
CA LEU A 214 1.88 -14.53 6.60
C LEU A 214 1.47 -14.85 8.03
N ASP A 215 2.12 -14.25 9.04
CA ASP A 215 1.72 -14.39 10.45
C ASP A 215 0.28 -13.89 10.67
N ASN A 216 -0.18 -12.95 9.83
CA ASN A 216 -1.52 -12.38 9.85
C ASN A 216 -2.41 -12.89 8.71
N ILE A 217 -2.18 -14.11 8.21
CA ILE A 217 -2.93 -14.68 7.08
C ILE A 217 -4.46 -14.68 7.29
N HIS A 218 -4.93 -14.86 8.51
CA HIS A 218 -6.36 -14.86 8.82
C HIS A 218 -7.01 -13.52 8.41
N LYS A 219 -6.36 -12.38 8.73
CA LYS A 219 -6.84 -11.05 8.31
C LYS A 219 -6.81 -10.86 6.80
N VAL A 220 -5.83 -11.46 6.11
CA VAL A 220 -5.76 -11.48 4.65
C VAL A 220 -6.97 -12.23 4.08
N LYS A 221 -7.30 -13.39 4.65
CA LYS A 221 -8.47 -14.18 4.24
C LYS A 221 -9.76 -13.40 4.46
N ASP A 222 -9.94 -12.79 5.63
CA ASP A 222 -11.10 -11.96 5.93
C ASP A 222 -11.25 -10.84 4.90
N ALA A 223 -10.17 -10.11 4.58
CA ALA A 223 -10.19 -9.06 3.57
C ALA A 223 -10.54 -9.57 2.17
N VAL A 224 -10.10 -10.79 1.81
CA VAL A 224 -10.44 -11.45 0.55
C VAL A 224 -11.94 -11.78 0.47
N GLU A 225 -12.58 -12.17 1.57
CA GLU A 225 -14.04 -12.40 1.59
C GLU A 225 -14.82 -11.13 1.24
N TYR A 226 -14.27 -9.97 1.59
CA TYR A 226 -14.88 -8.68 1.29
C TYR A 226 -14.57 -8.14 -0.11
N VAL A 227 -13.65 -8.75 -0.88
CA VAL A 227 -13.16 -8.23 -2.17
C VAL A 227 -14.29 -7.90 -3.14
N THR A 228 -15.30 -8.76 -3.25
CA THR A 228 -16.39 -8.59 -4.23
C THR A 228 -17.38 -7.51 -3.87
N PHE A 229 -17.23 -6.94 -2.68
CA PHE A 229 -18.02 -5.81 -2.23
C PHE A 229 -17.27 -4.47 -2.41
N MET A 230 -16.00 -4.50 -2.81
CA MET A 230 -15.19 -3.29 -3.03
C MET A 230 -15.39 -2.75 -4.46
N SER A 231 -14.89 -1.53 -4.73
CA SER A 231 -14.82 -1.05 -6.11
C SER A 231 -13.85 -1.92 -6.93
N PRO A 232 -14.07 -2.11 -8.24
CA PRO A 232 -13.22 -2.96 -9.07
C PRO A 232 -11.74 -2.55 -9.05
N SER A 233 -11.47 -1.24 -9.08
CA SER A 233 -10.11 -0.70 -9.00
C SER A 233 -9.41 -1.04 -7.69
N THR A 234 -10.13 -0.97 -6.57
CA THR A 234 -9.61 -1.31 -5.24
C THR A 234 -9.35 -2.80 -5.10
N ALA A 235 -10.29 -3.63 -5.57
CA ALA A 235 -10.19 -5.08 -5.53
C ALA A 235 -8.96 -5.59 -6.31
N VAL A 236 -8.78 -5.08 -7.54
CA VAL A 236 -7.59 -5.39 -8.36
C VAL A 236 -6.31 -4.88 -7.69
N SER A 237 -6.33 -3.66 -7.15
CA SER A 237 -5.17 -3.10 -6.43
C SER A 237 -4.79 -3.94 -5.21
N LEU A 238 -5.77 -4.43 -4.45
CA LEU A 238 -5.56 -5.30 -3.30
C LEU A 238 -4.93 -6.64 -3.71
N LEU A 239 -5.44 -7.28 -4.76
CA LEU A 239 -4.84 -8.51 -5.27
C LEU A 239 -3.42 -8.28 -5.82
N SER A 240 -3.18 -7.15 -6.47
CA SER A 240 -1.84 -6.78 -6.93
C SER A 240 -0.88 -6.59 -5.75
N ALA A 241 -1.33 -5.99 -4.65
CA ALA A 241 -0.56 -5.81 -3.42
C ALA A 241 -0.23 -7.17 -2.78
N LEU A 242 -1.17 -8.11 -2.80
CA LEU A 242 -1.01 -9.46 -2.26
C LEU A 242 -0.26 -10.42 -3.20
N ALA A 243 0.08 -10.02 -4.42
CA ALA A 243 0.62 -10.92 -5.45
C ALA A 243 1.86 -11.71 -4.99
N HIS A 244 2.78 -11.07 -4.24
CA HIS A 244 3.97 -11.73 -3.70
C HIS A 244 3.61 -12.80 -2.66
N ILE A 245 2.60 -12.54 -1.84
CA ILE A 245 2.13 -13.45 -0.78
C ILE A 245 1.40 -14.64 -1.40
N LEU A 246 0.55 -14.40 -2.40
CA LEU A 246 -0.17 -15.46 -3.13
C LEU A 246 0.80 -16.45 -3.81
N ARG A 247 1.95 -15.98 -4.31
CA ARG A 247 2.98 -16.84 -4.89
C ARG A 247 3.73 -17.68 -3.85
N LEU A 248 3.89 -17.16 -2.63
CA LEU A 248 4.59 -17.87 -1.55
C LEU A 248 3.71 -18.93 -0.90
N GLN A 249 2.38 -18.73 -0.89
CA GLN A 249 1.45 -19.61 -0.21
C GLN A 249 0.34 -20.12 -1.15
N PRO A 250 0.48 -21.33 -1.73
CA PRO A 250 -0.50 -21.87 -2.67
C PRO A 250 -1.88 -22.06 -2.02
N GLY A 251 -1.96 -22.45 -0.74
CA GLY A 251 -3.25 -22.59 -0.05
C GLY A 251 -4.02 -21.27 0.11
N LEU A 252 -3.34 -20.11 0.11
CA LEU A 252 -4.00 -18.81 0.08
C LEU A 252 -4.48 -18.49 -1.34
N GLN A 253 -3.67 -18.78 -2.35
CA GLN A 253 -4.06 -18.64 -3.76
C GLN A 253 -5.33 -19.45 -4.07
N ASP A 254 -5.38 -20.72 -3.66
CA ASP A 254 -6.55 -21.58 -3.85
C ASP A 254 -7.79 -20.98 -3.16
N TYR A 255 -7.62 -20.47 -1.94
CA TYR A 255 -8.70 -19.80 -1.21
C TYR A 255 -9.22 -18.55 -1.95
N VAL A 256 -8.32 -17.68 -2.45
CA VAL A 256 -8.72 -16.51 -3.27
C VAL A 256 -9.48 -16.96 -4.51
N LEU A 257 -8.99 -17.99 -5.21
CA LEU A 257 -9.65 -18.52 -6.40
C LEU A 257 -11.05 -19.06 -6.08
N ILE A 258 -11.22 -19.78 -4.97
CA ILE A 258 -12.52 -20.29 -4.52
C ILE A 258 -13.50 -19.13 -4.28
N VAL A 259 -13.07 -18.07 -3.58
CA VAL A 259 -13.91 -16.89 -3.31
C VAL A 259 -14.31 -16.21 -4.61
N LEU A 260 -13.37 -15.94 -5.50
CA LEU A 260 -13.65 -15.28 -6.78
C LEU A 260 -14.57 -16.13 -7.69
N ARG A 261 -14.34 -17.45 -7.74
CA ARG A 261 -15.19 -18.40 -8.48
C ARG A 261 -16.63 -18.39 -7.96
N LYS A 262 -16.82 -18.38 -6.65
CA LYS A 262 -18.14 -18.27 -6.04
C LYS A 262 -18.83 -16.97 -6.46
N SER A 263 -18.09 -15.86 -6.44
CA SER A 263 -18.64 -14.54 -6.76
C SER A 263 -18.93 -14.32 -8.25
N LEU A 264 -18.26 -15.03 -9.17
CA LEU A 264 -18.62 -15.04 -10.60
C LEU A 264 -20.05 -15.54 -10.88
N PHE A 265 -20.63 -16.31 -9.95
CA PHE A 265 -22.01 -16.80 -10.02
C PHE A 265 -22.94 -16.12 -9.01
N SER A 266 -22.51 -14.98 -8.45
CA SER A 266 -23.38 -14.16 -7.61
C SER A 266 -24.61 -13.69 -8.40
N ARG A 267 -25.71 -13.42 -7.68
CA ARG A 267 -26.90 -12.79 -8.26
C ARG A 267 -26.65 -11.32 -8.62
N GLU A 268 -25.68 -10.69 -7.97
CA GLU A 268 -25.35 -9.29 -8.15
C GLU A 268 -24.38 -9.12 -9.34
N ALA A 269 -24.76 -8.28 -10.30
CA ALA A 269 -23.94 -7.99 -11.47
C ALA A 269 -22.58 -7.38 -11.09
N ASP A 270 -22.55 -6.45 -10.14
CA ASP A 270 -21.33 -5.77 -9.70
C ASP A 270 -20.33 -6.74 -9.06
N ALA A 271 -20.80 -7.65 -8.21
CA ALA A 271 -19.96 -8.68 -7.62
C ALA A 271 -19.33 -9.60 -8.68
N ARG A 272 -20.06 -9.91 -9.76
CA ARG A 272 -19.53 -10.69 -10.89
C ARG A 272 -18.50 -9.91 -11.68
N LEU A 273 -18.70 -8.61 -11.91
CA LEU A 273 -17.75 -7.75 -12.60
C LEU A 273 -16.44 -7.62 -11.82
N VAL A 274 -16.51 -7.40 -10.50
CA VAL A 274 -15.32 -7.35 -9.64
C VAL A 274 -14.59 -8.70 -9.65
N ALA A 275 -15.33 -9.81 -9.55
CA ALA A 275 -14.72 -11.14 -9.60
C ALA A 275 -14.04 -11.41 -10.95
N LEU A 276 -14.67 -11.01 -12.05
CA LEU A 276 -14.13 -11.10 -13.40
C LEU A 276 -12.84 -10.28 -13.54
N ASP A 277 -12.84 -9.02 -13.08
CA ASP A 277 -11.67 -8.14 -13.10
C ASP A 277 -10.49 -8.72 -12.33
N CYS A 278 -10.76 -9.25 -11.14
CA CYS A 278 -9.78 -9.92 -10.30
C CYS A 278 -9.18 -11.16 -10.97
N LEU A 279 -10.01 -12.02 -11.58
CA LEU A 279 -9.54 -13.23 -12.26
C LEU A 279 -8.74 -12.90 -13.53
N LEU A 280 -9.17 -11.90 -14.30
CA LEU A 280 -8.41 -11.39 -15.45
C LEU A 280 -7.06 -10.83 -15.00
N HIS A 281 -7.03 -10.07 -13.90
CA HIS A 281 -5.77 -9.54 -13.35
C HIS A 281 -4.82 -10.65 -12.88
N LEU A 282 -5.33 -11.73 -12.27
CA LEU A 282 -4.51 -12.88 -11.90
C LEU A 282 -3.99 -13.62 -13.15
N ALA A 283 -4.81 -13.72 -14.20
CA ALA A 283 -4.43 -14.31 -15.47
C ALA A 283 -3.37 -13.49 -16.21
N THR A 284 -3.38 -12.15 -16.11
CA THR A 284 -2.33 -11.30 -16.69
C THR A 284 -1.05 -11.29 -15.84
N SER A 285 -1.18 -11.23 -14.51
CA SER A 285 -0.07 -11.01 -13.57
C SER A 285 0.72 -12.26 -13.19
N SER A 286 0.26 -13.46 -13.54
CA SER A 286 1.06 -14.67 -13.39
C SER A 286 2.30 -14.54 -14.30
N ALA A 287 3.50 -14.67 -13.74
CA ALA A 287 4.72 -14.31 -14.47
C ALA A 287 4.86 -15.13 -15.77
N PRO A 288 5.30 -14.52 -16.89
CA PRO A 288 5.77 -15.28 -18.03
C PRO A 288 7.01 -16.04 -17.57
N THR A 289 6.98 -17.37 -17.67
CA THR A 289 8.20 -18.16 -17.54
C THR A 289 9.16 -17.74 -18.66
N PRO A 290 10.45 -17.45 -18.39
CA PRO A 290 11.40 -17.25 -19.46
C PRO A 290 11.42 -18.51 -20.34
N PRO A 291 11.61 -18.37 -21.66
CA PRO A 291 11.82 -19.52 -22.53
C PRO A 291 13.11 -20.20 -22.06
N SER A 292 12.96 -21.24 -21.25
CA SER A 292 14.07 -22.14 -20.96
C SER A 292 14.28 -22.93 -22.25
N ASP A 293 15.46 -22.79 -22.85
CA ASP A 293 15.96 -23.63 -23.94
C ASP A 293 15.92 -25.12 -23.52
N ARG A 294 14.73 -25.72 -23.55
CA ARG A 294 14.53 -27.16 -23.40
C ARG A 294 14.17 -27.73 -24.75
N ALA A 295 15.19 -27.79 -25.61
CA ALA A 295 15.25 -28.79 -26.65
C ALA A 295 15.31 -30.18 -25.98
N GLY A 296 14.31 -31.02 -26.27
CA GLY A 296 14.37 -32.47 -26.03
C GLY A 296 13.51 -32.99 -24.87
N SER A 297 12.25 -33.31 -25.14
CA SER A 297 11.65 -34.64 -24.84
C SER A 297 10.17 -34.64 -25.22
N SER A 298 9.78 -35.62 -26.04
CA SER A 298 8.45 -35.81 -26.64
C SER A 298 7.42 -36.46 -25.70
N THR A 299 7.38 -36.07 -24.43
CA THR A 299 6.39 -36.58 -23.47
C THR A 299 5.55 -35.44 -22.94
N GLY A 300 4.29 -35.34 -23.41
CA GLY A 300 3.20 -34.54 -22.84
C GLY A 300 3.53 -33.09 -22.51
N ARG A 301 3.10 -32.15 -23.37
CA ARG A 301 3.14 -30.70 -23.14
C ARG A 301 2.38 -30.32 -21.84
N LEU A 302 3.03 -30.45 -20.69
CA LEU A 302 2.55 -29.88 -19.44
C LEU A 302 3.02 -28.42 -19.42
N ALA A 303 2.07 -27.50 -19.52
CA ALA A 303 2.33 -26.09 -19.37
C ALA A 303 3.02 -25.85 -18.00
N PRO A 304 3.97 -24.91 -17.89
CA PRO A 304 4.53 -24.52 -16.61
C PRO A 304 3.38 -24.16 -15.64
N PRO A 305 3.54 -24.38 -14.32
CA PRO A 305 2.44 -24.27 -13.36
C PRO A 305 1.71 -22.91 -13.39
N SER A 306 2.41 -21.83 -13.76
CA SER A 306 1.85 -20.49 -13.98
C SER A 306 0.92 -20.40 -15.21
N GLU A 307 1.30 -21.05 -16.31
CA GLU A 307 0.50 -21.12 -17.53
C GLU A 307 -0.67 -22.09 -17.37
N ALA A 308 -0.48 -23.22 -16.69
CA ALA A 308 -1.56 -24.15 -16.37
C ALA A 308 -2.68 -23.47 -15.58
N LEU A 309 -2.33 -22.66 -14.57
CA LEU A 309 -3.30 -21.86 -13.81
C LEU A 309 -3.97 -20.81 -14.70
N THR A 310 -3.23 -20.17 -15.61
CA THR A 310 -3.79 -19.17 -16.54
C THR A 310 -4.80 -19.81 -17.50
N VAL A 311 -4.51 -21.01 -18.03
CA VAL A 311 -5.43 -21.79 -18.87
C VAL A 311 -6.67 -22.21 -18.08
N GLU A 312 -6.50 -22.66 -16.83
CA GLU A 312 -7.63 -23.02 -15.95
C GLU A 312 -8.54 -21.81 -15.69
N LEU A 313 -7.95 -20.64 -15.43
CA LEU A 313 -8.67 -19.38 -15.25
C LEU A 313 -9.45 -19.02 -16.51
N ILE A 314 -8.82 -19.00 -17.69
CA ILE A 314 -9.47 -18.70 -18.97
C ILE A 314 -10.61 -19.70 -19.24
N GLY A 315 -10.41 -20.98 -18.96
CA GLY A 315 -11.43 -22.02 -19.09
C GLY A 315 -12.67 -21.75 -18.23
N GLN A 316 -12.50 -21.22 -17.03
CA GLN A 316 -13.61 -20.85 -16.14
C GLN A 316 -14.35 -19.60 -16.62
N LEU A 317 -13.64 -18.66 -17.23
CA LEU A 317 -14.22 -17.45 -17.81
C LEU A 317 -15.17 -17.74 -18.98
N ARG A 318 -15.07 -18.91 -19.63
CA ARG A 318 -16.02 -19.33 -20.68
C ARG A 318 -17.49 -19.25 -20.24
N ARG A 319 -17.78 -19.51 -18.97
CA ARG A 319 -19.16 -19.43 -18.43
C ARG A 319 -19.68 -18.00 -18.34
N CYS A 320 -18.80 -17.00 -18.31
CA CYS A 320 -19.17 -15.59 -18.31
C CYS A 320 -19.68 -15.12 -19.69
N MET A 321 -19.36 -15.83 -20.78
CA MET A 321 -19.87 -15.56 -22.13
C MET A 321 -21.39 -15.75 -22.28
N VAL A 322 -22.02 -16.51 -21.37
CA VAL A 322 -23.48 -16.76 -21.38
C VAL A 322 -24.21 -15.76 -20.45
N GLN A 323 -23.48 -14.87 -19.79
CA GLN A 323 -24.05 -13.89 -18.86
C GLN A 323 -24.54 -12.62 -19.56
N GLN A 324 -24.96 -11.63 -18.77
CA GLN A 324 -25.47 -10.34 -19.24
C GLN A 324 -24.44 -9.58 -20.10
N ALA A 325 -24.93 -8.75 -21.02
CA ALA A 325 -24.12 -8.07 -22.04
C ALA A 325 -22.89 -7.32 -21.47
N HIS A 326 -23.04 -6.59 -20.36
CA HIS A 326 -21.95 -5.84 -19.75
C HIS A 326 -20.82 -6.74 -19.21
N VAL A 327 -21.15 -7.93 -18.68
CA VAL A 327 -20.12 -8.91 -18.23
C VAL A 327 -19.36 -9.45 -19.44
N ARG A 328 -20.06 -9.71 -20.55
CA ARG A 328 -19.46 -10.21 -21.79
C ARG A 328 -18.52 -9.17 -22.41
N GLN A 329 -18.95 -7.91 -22.48
CA GLN A 329 -18.12 -6.81 -22.95
C GLN A 329 -16.81 -6.74 -22.15
N ARG A 330 -16.91 -6.69 -20.82
CA ARG A 330 -15.74 -6.60 -19.96
C ARG A 330 -14.80 -7.80 -20.11
N LEU A 331 -15.37 -8.99 -20.29
CA LEU A 331 -14.62 -10.21 -20.55
C LEU A 331 -13.85 -10.14 -21.87
N TYR A 332 -14.44 -9.65 -22.95
CA TYR A 332 -13.75 -9.49 -24.23
C TYR A 332 -12.58 -8.52 -24.13
N ASP A 333 -12.79 -7.36 -23.49
CA ASP A 333 -11.74 -6.37 -23.28
C ASP A 333 -10.56 -7.01 -22.51
N GLY A 334 -10.86 -7.71 -21.41
CA GLY A 334 -9.84 -8.36 -20.58
C GLY A 334 -9.13 -9.53 -21.26
N LEU A 335 -9.82 -10.32 -22.09
CA LEU A 335 -9.18 -11.37 -22.88
C LEU A 335 -8.24 -10.78 -23.93
N GLY A 336 -8.57 -9.62 -24.49
CA GLY A 336 -7.68 -8.82 -25.33
C GLY A 336 -6.40 -8.42 -24.58
N ASP A 337 -6.55 -7.87 -23.37
CA ASP A 337 -5.39 -7.50 -22.52
C ASP A 337 -4.49 -8.70 -22.21
N VAL A 338 -5.08 -9.86 -21.91
CA VAL A 338 -4.35 -11.12 -21.67
C VAL A 338 -3.59 -11.55 -22.92
N ALA A 339 -4.23 -11.51 -24.09
CA ALA A 339 -3.62 -11.87 -25.37
C ALA A 339 -2.42 -10.98 -25.72
N VAL A 340 -2.54 -9.67 -25.48
CA VAL A 340 -1.45 -8.69 -25.70
C VAL A 340 -0.30 -8.92 -24.72
N THR A 341 -0.61 -9.16 -23.44
CA THR A 341 0.40 -9.35 -22.39
C THR A 341 1.11 -10.70 -22.51
N LYS A 342 0.41 -11.72 -23.02
CA LYS A 342 0.88 -13.11 -23.11
C LYS A 342 0.54 -13.73 -24.46
N PRO A 343 1.40 -13.55 -25.49
CA PRO A 343 1.14 -14.10 -26.81
C PRO A 343 1.05 -15.63 -26.83
N GLY A 344 1.70 -16.34 -25.89
CA GLY A 344 1.58 -17.80 -25.76
C GLY A 344 0.17 -18.29 -25.38
N MET A 345 -0.71 -17.42 -24.90
CA MET A 345 -2.09 -17.76 -24.54
C MET A 345 -3.10 -17.46 -25.67
N LEU A 346 -2.65 -16.95 -26.82
CA LEU A 346 -3.51 -16.60 -27.96
C LEU A 346 -4.41 -17.75 -28.39
N ASP A 347 -3.86 -18.96 -28.54
CA ASP A 347 -4.62 -20.15 -28.95
C ASP A 347 -5.72 -20.51 -27.94
N THR A 348 -5.44 -20.32 -26.64
CA THR A 348 -6.41 -20.61 -25.58
C THR A 348 -7.52 -19.56 -25.55
N VAL A 349 -7.17 -18.28 -25.72
CA VAL A 349 -8.13 -17.18 -25.81
C VAL A 349 -9.01 -17.34 -27.07
N ALA A 350 -8.40 -17.60 -28.22
CA ALA A 350 -9.09 -17.86 -29.48
C ALA A 350 -10.02 -19.07 -29.37
N GLY A 351 -9.57 -20.16 -28.74
CA GLY A 351 -10.36 -21.36 -28.50
C GLY A 351 -11.60 -21.13 -27.60
N VAL A 352 -11.61 -20.08 -26.77
CA VAL A 352 -12.80 -19.68 -26.00
C VAL A 352 -13.73 -18.76 -26.80
N ILE A 353 -13.18 -17.83 -27.60
CA ILE A 353 -13.94 -16.82 -28.35
C ILE A 353 -14.56 -17.39 -29.63
N ALA A 354 -13.81 -18.15 -30.42
CA ALA A 354 -14.26 -18.70 -31.70
C ALA A 354 -15.61 -19.45 -31.61
N PRO A 355 -15.80 -20.44 -30.71
CA PRO A 355 -17.08 -21.17 -30.63
C PRO A 355 -18.24 -20.30 -30.14
N HIS A 356 -17.98 -19.13 -29.56
CA HIS A 356 -19.02 -18.18 -29.19
C HIS A 356 -19.42 -17.30 -30.37
N LEU A 357 -18.45 -16.85 -31.19
CA LEU A 357 -18.72 -16.09 -32.42
C LEU A 357 -19.43 -16.94 -33.48
N GLU A 358 -19.07 -18.22 -33.62
CA GLU A 358 -19.73 -19.15 -34.55
C GLU A 358 -21.25 -19.27 -34.30
N ARG A 359 -21.69 -19.13 -33.04
CA ARG A 359 -23.13 -19.15 -32.71
C ARG A 359 -23.88 -17.97 -33.32
N TYR A 360 -23.27 -16.79 -33.33
CA TYR A 360 -23.85 -15.59 -33.95
C TYR A 360 -23.71 -15.61 -35.47
N GLY A 361 -22.64 -16.22 -35.99
CA GLY A 361 -22.43 -16.40 -37.43
C GLY A 361 -23.45 -17.36 -38.05
N ALA A 362 -23.72 -18.49 -37.39
CA ALA A 362 -24.70 -19.49 -37.84
C ALA A 362 -26.16 -18.99 -37.77
N GLU A 363 -26.49 -18.11 -36.82
CA GLU A 363 -27.79 -17.44 -36.75
C GLU A 363 -28.00 -16.43 -37.91
N GLY A 364 -26.92 -15.91 -38.51
CA GLY A 364 -26.96 -14.99 -39.65
C GLY A 364 -27.23 -15.64 -41.02
N GLU A 365 -26.93 -16.93 -41.18
CA GLU A 365 -27.23 -17.68 -42.42
C GLU A 365 -28.64 -18.29 -42.43
N GLY A 366 -29.35 -18.29 -41.29
CA GLY A 366 -30.71 -18.84 -41.15
C GLY A 366 -31.83 -17.81 -40.95
N GLY A 367 -31.52 -16.52 -40.97
CA GLY A 367 -32.46 -15.42 -40.65
C GLY A 367 -32.55 -14.37 -41.76
N GLY A 368 -32.85 -14.79 -42.98
CA GLY A 368 -33.19 -13.91 -44.09
C GLY A 368 -34.63 -14.14 -44.56
N LEU A 369 -35.49 -13.14 -44.30
CA LEU A 369 -36.79 -12.83 -44.95
C LEU A 369 -37.89 -13.90 -44.99
#